data_AF-A0A7V6H067-F1
#
_entry.id   AF-A0A7V6H067-F1
#
_cell.length_a   1.000
_cell.length_b   1.000
_cell.length_c   1.000
_cell.angle_alpha   90.00
_cell.angle_beta   90.00
_cell.angle_gamma   90.00
#
_symmetry.space_group_name_H-M   'P 1'
#
loop_
_entity.id
_entity.type
_entity.pdbx_description
1 polymer ?
#
loop_
_entity_poly.entity_id
_entity_poly.type
_entity_poly.pdbx_seq_one_letter_code
_entity_poly.pdbx_strand_id
1 'polypeptide(L)'
;MKDTGAPGIFDTKPLQNAISLAVSDLYSATDYLLDNAGKLGIDSSLILISGSSAGAITVLQADYHLSNLHDIAAELPRDFRYAGVISFAGGVFSKEGVPDYKRGPAPTLFFHGSADKLVPYKQTRFMNLGMFGSHALAKAFRKKGYTYAFYSLKDVGHEAAEFPMSEMIPETESFISLLMLEGRTLMVDIDYIDPTRKPEMKVKPSDYY
;
A
#
# COMPACT_ATOMS: atom_id res chain seq x y z
N MET A 1 9.87 -5.78 -25.59
CA MET A 1 10.56 -5.59 -24.31
C MET A 1 11.15 -6.92 -23.83
N LYS A 2 12.11 -7.51 -24.56
CA LYS A 2 12.74 -8.79 -24.17
C LYS A 2 14.25 -8.69 -23.90
N ASP A 3 14.85 -7.52 -24.17
CA ASP A 3 16.31 -7.34 -24.12
C ASP A 3 16.77 -6.18 -23.22
N THR A 4 15.87 -5.61 -22.42
CA THR A 4 16.24 -4.63 -21.40
C THR A 4 16.45 -5.37 -20.09
N GLY A 5 17.70 -5.49 -19.65
CA GLY A 5 18.03 -6.03 -18.33
C GLY A 5 17.24 -5.34 -17.22
N ALA A 6 17.05 -6.02 -16.09
CA ALA A 6 16.26 -5.50 -14.98
C ALA A 6 16.70 -4.06 -14.62
N PRO A 7 15.76 -3.11 -14.49
CA PRO A 7 16.10 -1.71 -14.23
C PRO A 7 16.93 -1.61 -12.95
N GLY A 8 18.16 -1.10 -13.09
CA GLY A 8 19.04 -0.84 -11.96
C GLY A 8 18.55 0.35 -11.13
N ILE A 9 19.17 0.57 -9.97
CA ILE A 9 18.85 1.69 -9.05
C ILE A 9 18.95 3.09 -9.69
N PHE A 10 19.55 3.21 -10.89
CA PHE A 10 19.72 4.45 -11.63
C PHE A 10 18.72 4.64 -12.78
N ASP A 11 17.99 3.60 -13.20
CA ASP A 11 16.95 3.71 -14.22
C ASP A 11 15.58 3.39 -13.62
N THR A 12 15.09 4.32 -12.81
CA THR A 12 13.79 4.19 -12.14
C THR A 12 12.61 4.65 -13.01
N LYS A 13 12.86 5.09 -14.26
CA LYS A 13 11.79 5.61 -15.15
C LYS A 13 10.75 4.54 -15.49
N PRO A 14 11.12 3.28 -15.84
CA PRO A 14 10.13 2.24 -16.12
C PRO A 14 9.25 1.95 -14.90
N LEU A 15 9.85 1.84 -13.72
CA LEU A 15 9.12 1.63 -12.46
C LEU A 15 8.15 2.79 -12.17
N GLN A 16 8.64 4.03 -12.27
CA GLN A 16 7.81 5.21 -12.04
C GLN A 16 6.64 5.26 -13.01
N ASN A 17 6.86 4.98 -14.30
CA ASN A 17 5.81 4.99 -15.31
C ASN A 17 4.78 3.90 -15.06
N ALA A 18 5.22 2.68 -14.71
CA ALA A 18 4.33 1.57 -14.37
C ALA A 18 3.44 1.91 -13.16
N ILE A 19 4.03 2.45 -12.09
CA ILE A 19 3.28 2.91 -10.91
C ILE A 19 2.30 4.02 -11.29
N SER A 20 2.74 5.01 -12.09
CA SER A 20 1.89 6.14 -12.49
C SER A 20 0.69 5.68 -13.32
N LEU A 21 0.89 4.76 -14.27
CA LEU A 21 -0.18 4.18 -15.07
C LEU A 21 -1.18 3.42 -14.19
N ALA A 22 -0.69 2.56 -13.29
CA ALA A 22 -1.56 1.80 -12.40
C ALA A 22 -2.36 2.70 -11.45
N VAL A 23 -1.77 3.80 -10.97
CA VAL A 23 -2.48 4.81 -10.15
C VAL A 23 -3.53 5.54 -10.98
N SER A 24 -3.22 5.92 -12.22
CA SER A 24 -4.18 6.56 -13.14
C SER A 24 -5.38 5.65 -13.38
N ASP A 25 -5.14 4.37 -13.69
CA ASP A 25 -6.21 3.38 -13.92
C ASP A 25 -7.09 3.20 -12.67
N LEU A 26 -6.48 3.18 -11.47
CA LEU A 26 -7.22 3.11 -10.21
C LEU A 26 -8.09 4.35 -9.98
N TYR A 27 -7.60 5.54 -10.30
CA TYR A 27 -8.38 6.77 -10.20
C TYR A 27 -9.52 6.81 -11.19
N SER A 28 -9.29 6.46 -12.46
CA SER A 28 -10.36 6.35 -13.46
C SER A 28 -11.43 5.33 -13.04
N ALA A 29 -11.02 4.19 -12.44
CA ALA A 29 -11.97 3.23 -11.89
C ALA A 29 -12.75 3.80 -10.70
N THR A 30 -12.10 4.56 -9.83
CA THR A 30 -12.73 5.24 -8.69
C THR A 30 -13.74 6.28 -9.18
N ASP A 31 -13.36 7.12 -10.14
CA ASP A 31 -14.21 8.15 -10.73
C ASP A 31 -15.48 7.56 -11.35
N TYR A 32 -15.34 6.44 -12.07
CA TYR A 32 -16.51 5.69 -12.57
C TYR A 32 -17.47 5.25 -11.45
N LEU A 33 -16.94 4.78 -10.31
CA LEU A 33 -17.77 4.41 -9.16
C LEU A 33 -18.46 5.62 -8.55
N LEU A 34 -17.79 6.78 -8.49
CA LEU A 34 -18.36 8.03 -8.01
C LEU A 34 -19.51 8.52 -8.90
N ASP A 35 -19.29 8.55 -10.22
CA ASP A 35 -20.27 8.97 -11.22
C ASP A 35 -21.51 8.08 -11.26
N ASN A 36 -21.35 6.81 -10.89
CA ASN A 36 -22.42 5.82 -10.92
C ASN A 36 -22.90 5.41 -9.52
N ALA A 37 -22.46 6.10 -8.46
CA ALA A 37 -22.71 5.70 -7.07
C ALA A 37 -24.21 5.48 -6.79
N GLY A 38 -25.06 6.43 -7.21
CA GLY A 38 -26.51 6.33 -7.01
C GLY A 38 -27.16 5.14 -7.76
N LYS A 39 -26.63 4.75 -8.92
CA LYS A 39 -27.14 3.59 -9.68
C LYS A 39 -26.66 2.27 -9.10
N LEU A 40 -25.44 2.24 -8.57
CA LEU A 40 -24.81 1.05 -7.99
C LEU A 40 -25.16 0.86 -6.51
N GLY A 41 -25.81 1.83 -5.88
CA GLY A 41 -26.10 1.80 -4.44
C GLY A 41 -24.84 1.91 -3.58
N ILE A 42 -23.81 2.61 -4.08
CA ILE A 42 -22.53 2.81 -3.40
C ILE A 42 -22.60 4.08 -2.56
N ASP A 43 -22.17 3.99 -1.31
CA ASP A 43 -21.82 5.18 -0.52
C ASP A 43 -20.39 5.60 -0.88
N SER A 44 -20.26 6.73 -1.58
CA SER A 44 -18.97 7.25 -2.03
C SER A 44 -18.03 7.65 -0.89
N SER A 45 -18.56 7.85 0.33
CA SER A 45 -17.75 8.14 1.52
C SER A 45 -17.11 6.88 2.13
N LEU A 46 -17.49 5.68 1.66
CA LEU A 46 -17.06 4.39 2.20
C LEU A 46 -16.27 3.54 1.20
N ILE A 47 -15.61 4.17 0.22
CA ILE A 47 -14.76 3.45 -0.74
C ILE A 47 -13.40 3.13 -0.12
N LEU A 48 -13.05 1.84 -0.02
CA LEU A 48 -11.69 1.40 0.31
C LEU A 48 -10.97 0.86 -0.92
N ILE A 49 -9.64 0.92 -0.89
CA ILE A 49 -8.78 0.30 -1.89
C ILE A 49 -7.87 -0.73 -1.24
N SER A 50 -7.68 -1.85 -1.92
CA SER A 50 -6.88 -2.98 -1.44
C SER A 50 -5.99 -3.51 -2.55
N GLY A 51 -4.78 -3.94 -2.20
CA GLY A 51 -3.85 -4.47 -3.18
C GLY A 51 -2.79 -5.38 -2.58
N SER A 52 -2.29 -6.29 -3.41
CA SER A 52 -1.21 -7.24 -3.11
C SER A 52 0.01 -6.99 -3.99
N SER A 53 1.21 -7.04 -3.40
CA SER A 53 2.50 -6.85 -4.10
C SER A 53 2.51 -5.57 -4.95
N ALA A 54 2.61 -5.67 -6.28
CA ALA A 54 2.51 -4.53 -7.19
C ALA A 54 1.19 -3.73 -7.01
N GLY A 55 0.07 -4.41 -6.78
CA GLY A 55 -1.20 -3.74 -6.46
C GLY A 55 -1.17 -3.05 -5.10
N ALA A 56 -0.43 -3.59 -4.14
CA ALA A 56 -0.24 -2.96 -2.83
C ALA A 56 0.58 -1.66 -2.94
N ILE A 57 1.55 -1.62 -3.88
CA ILE A 57 2.26 -0.39 -4.25
C ILE A 57 1.29 0.61 -4.89
N THR A 58 0.44 0.17 -5.82
CA THR A 58 -0.55 1.03 -6.48
C THR A 58 -1.47 1.72 -5.48
N VAL A 59 -2.10 0.97 -4.56
CA VAL A 59 -3.07 1.56 -3.62
C VAL A 59 -2.41 2.50 -2.60
N LEU A 60 -1.21 2.18 -2.12
CA LEU A 60 -0.45 3.06 -1.23
C LEU A 60 0.04 4.32 -1.95
N GLN A 61 0.49 4.19 -3.20
CA GLN A 61 0.92 5.32 -4.00
C GLN A 61 -0.24 6.25 -4.36
N ALA A 62 -1.42 5.68 -4.67
CA ALA A 62 -2.63 6.44 -4.92
C ALA A 62 -3.01 7.29 -3.68
N ASP A 63 -3.14 6.69 -2.50
CA ASP A 63 -3.43 7.47 -1.30
C ASP A 63 -2.36 8.53 -0.99
N TYR A 64 -1.07 8.20 -1.21
CA TYR A 64 0.03 9.17 -1.08
C TYR A 64 -0.10 10.36 -2.02
N HIS A 65 -0.41 10.12 -3.30
CA HIS A 65 -0.62 11.17 -4.30
C HIS A 65 -1.85 12.03 -3.99
N LEU A 66 -2.97 11.39 -3.63
CA LEU A 66 -4.20 12.06 -3.24
C LEU A 66 -3.98 12.96 -2.02
N SER A 67 -3.31 12.44 -1.00
CA SER A 67 -2.98 13.16 0.24
C SER A 67 -2.08 14.38 0.01
N ASN A 68 -1.26 14.35 -1.04
CA ASN A 68 -0.33 15.42 -1.40
C ASN A 68 -0.82 16.37 -2.50
N LEU A 69 -2.06 16.21 -2.98
CA LEU A 69 -2.66 17.00 -4.06
C LEU A 69 -1.80 16.94 -5.34
N HIS A 70 -1.30 15.74 -5.67
CA HIS A 70 -0.51 15.51 -6.87
C HIS A 70 -1.39 15.62 -8.12
N ASP A 71 -0.83 16.12 -9.23
CA ASP A 71 -1.59 16.39 -10.46
C ASP A 71 -2.31 15.15 -11.02
N ILE A 72 -1.71 13.96 -10.89
CA ILE A 72 -2.35 12.69 -11.31
C ILE A 72 -3.67 12.41 -10.57
N ALA A 73 -3.88 12.97 -9.37
CA ALA A 73 -5.10 12.81 -8.61
C ALA A 73 -6.20 13.84 -8.98
N ALA A 74 -5.94 14.71 -9.96
CA ALA A 74 -6.89 15.74 -10.37
C ALA A 74 -8.16 15.20 -11.06
N GLU A 75 -8.15 13.92 -11.46
CA GLU A 75 -9.33 13.22 -11.97
C GLU A 75 -10.41 13.06 -10.89
N LEU A 76 -10.02 12.97 -9.61
CA LEU A 76 -10.96 12.83 -8.50
C LEU A 76 -11.36 14.19 -7.91
N PRO A 77 -12.55 14.31 -7.28
CA PRO A 77 -12.93 15.50 -6.56
C PRO A 77 -11.86 15.90 -5.53
N ARG A 78 -11.57 17.21 -5.44
CA ARG A 78 -10.44 17.70 -4.64
C ARG A 78 -10.50 17.29 -3.16
N ASP A 79 -11.70 17.17 -2.62
CA ASP A 79 -12.00 16.79 -1.24
C ASP A 79 -12.21 15.28 -1.05
N PHE A 80 -12.29 14.50 -2.14
CA PHE A 80 -12.41 13.04 -2.08
C PHE A 80 -11.25 12.41 -1.31
N ARG A 81 -11.59 11.38 -0.53
CA ARG A 81 -10.66 10.50 0.17
C ARG A 81 -11.18 9.07 0.18
N TYR A 82 -10.26 8.12 0.07
CA TYR A 82 -10.58 6.74 0.41
C TYR A 82 -10.83 6.62 1.91
N ALA A 83 -11.82 5.80 2.26
CA ALA A 83 -12.18 5.51 3.64
C ALA A 83 -11.15 4.59 4.33
N GLY A 84 -10.36 3.86 3.54
CA GLY A 84 -9.24 3.08 4.03
C GLY A 84 -8.40 2.47 2.92
N VAL A 85 -7.19 2.04 3.27
CA VAL A 85 -6.25 1.34 2.40
C VAL A 85 -5.84 0.03 3.05
N ILE A 86 -5.84 -1.07 2.29
CA ILE A 86 -5.35 -2.38 2.74
C ILE A 86 -4.18 -2.79 1.84
N SER A 87 -3.02 -3.04 2.44
CA SER A 87 -1.78 -3.31 1.74
C SER A 87 -1.19 -4.64 2.15
N PHE A 88 -1.11 -5.58 1.20
CA PHE A 88 -0.41 -6.86 1.36
C PHE A 88 0.95 -6.79 0.66
N ALA A 89 2.02 -6.60 1.43
CA ALA A 89 3.41 -6.48 0.97
C ALA A 89 3.65 -5.34 -0.05
N GLY A 90 3.24 -4.12 0.29
CA GLY A 90 3.42 -2.92 -0.56
C GLY A 90 4.43 -1.89 -0.04
N GLY A 91 4.45 -0.74 -0.72
CA GLY A 91 5.14 0.46 -0.27
C GLY A 91 4.85 1.68 -1.13
N VAL A 92 5.49 2.81 -0.84
CA VAL A 92 5.43 4.05 -1.62
C VAL A 92 6.79 4.31 -2.28
N PHE A 93 6.77 4.65 -3.57
CA PHE A 93 7.92 5.17 -4.28
C PHE A 93 7.95 6.70 -4.14
N SER A 94 9.06 7.23 -3.60
CA SER A 94 9.22 8.66 -3.34
C SER A 94 10.54 9.17 -3.90
N LYS A 95 10.49 10.39 -4.43
CA LYS A 95 11.67 11.16 -4.87
C LYS A 95 12.11 12.20 -3.84
N GLU A 96 11.36 12.33 -2.74
CA GLU A 96 11.49 13.39 -1.74
C GLU A 96 11.98 12.85 -0.39
N GLY A 97 12.34 11.56 -0.33
CA GLY A 97 12.70 10.85 0.90
C GLY A 97 11.51 10.12 1.50
N VAL A 98 11.54 9.92 2.83
CA VAL A 98 10.46 9.23 3.55
C VAL A 98 9.14 9.96 3.28
N PRO A 99 8.08 9.27 2.82
CA PRO A 99 6.79 9.88 2.53
C PRO A 99 6.27 10.77 3.67
N ASP A 100 5.94 12.02 3.34
CA ASP A 100 5.19 12.94 4.20
C ASP A 100 3.89 13.35 3.51
N TYR A 101 2.89 13.74 4.29
CA TYR A 101 1.51 13.86 3.83
C TYR A 101 0.98 15.26 4.13
N LYS A 102 0.70 16.07 3.10
CA LYS A 102 0.10 17.43 3.27
C LYS A 102 -1.25 17.37 3.96
N ARG A 103 -2.04 16.35 3.64
CA ARG A 103 -3.27 16.00 4.32
C ARG A 103 -3.11 14.57 4.83
N GLY A 104 -3.59 14.25 6.03
CA GLY A 104 -3.41 12.90 6.59
C GLY A 104 -3.85 11.79 5.61
N PRO A 105 -3.09 10.68 5.54
CA PRO A 105 -3.44 9.52 4.72
C PRO A 105 -4.74 8.89 5.19
N ALA A 106 -5.35 8.10 4.32
CA ALA A 106 -6.45 7.24 4.73
C ALA A 106 -6.00 6.25 5.83
N PRO A 107 -6.90 5.85 6.75
CA PRO A 107 -6.63 4.75 7.66
C PRO A 107 -6.07 3.52 6.92
N THR A 108 -4.91 3.02 7.32
CA THR A 108 -4.21 1.98 6.54
C THR A 108 -3.95 0.70 7.34
N LEU A 109 -4.32 -0.45 6.78
CA LEU A 109 -3.94 -1.76 7.26
C LEU A 109 -2.77 -2.29 6.42
N PHE A 110 -1.69 -2.65 7.10
CA PHE A 110 -0.49 -3.21 6.48
C PHE A 110 -0.29 -4.66 6.92
N PHE A 111 -0.05 -5.54 5.95
CA PHE A 111 0.58 -6.85 6.15
C PHE A 111 1.90 -6.86 5.40
N HIS A 112 3.01 -7.23 6.04
CA HIS A 112 4.29 -7.29 5.33
C HIS A 112 5.25 -8.26 6.01
N GLY A 113 5.86 -9.13 5.20
CA GLY A 113 6.92 -10.05 5.61
C GLY A 113 8.21 -9.33 5.98
N SER A 114 8.69 -9.53 7.20
CA SER A 114 9.97 -8.94 7.65
C SER A 114 11.20 -9.48 6.93
N ALA A 115 11.07 -10.60 6.20
CA ALA A 115 12.10 -11.20 5.36
C ALA A 115 11.82 -11.06 3.85
N ASP A 116 10.86 -10.20 3.45
CA ASP A 116 10.56 -9.93 2.04
C ASP A 116 11.80 -9.36 1.31
N LYS A 117 12.07 -9.95 0.14
CA LYS A 117 13.22 -9.61 -0.72
C LYS A 117 12.82 -8.95 -2.03
N LEU A 118 11.53 -8.92 -2.36
CA LEU A 118 11.01 -8.34 -3.59
C LEU A 118 10.55 -6.90 -3.34
N VAL A 119 9.73 -6.71 -2.31
CA VAL A 119 9.29 -5.38 -1.87
C VAL A 119 10.02 -5.05 -0.58
N PRO A 120 10.71 -3.89 -0.47
CA PRO A 120 11.48 -3.59 0.73
C PRO A 120 10.58 -3.43 1.97
N TYR A 121 10.63 -4.37 2.91
CA TYR A 121 9.90 -4.26 4.19
C TYR A 121 10.15 -2.92 4.91
N LYS A 122 11.42 -2.49 4.97
CA LYS A 122 11.83 -1.16 5.47
C LYS A 122 11.86 -0.14 4.34
N GLN A 123 13.04 0.10 3.78
CA GLN A 123 13.24 1.04 2.68
C GLN A 123 14.49 0.63 1.88
N THR A 124 14.47 0.93 0.60
CA THR A 124 15.67 0.95 -0.26
C THR A 124 15.76 2.34 -0.85
N ARG A 125 16.87 3.05 -0.64
CA ARG A 125 17.01 4.45 -1.11
C ARG A 125 18.41 4.78 -1.60
N PHE A 126 18.47 5.71 -2.53
CA PHE A 126 19.65 6.46 -2.93
C PHE A 126 19.33 7.95 -2.83
N MET A 127 19.98 8.66 -1.90
CA MET A 127 19.61 10.03 -1.51
C MET A 127 18.12 10.13 -1.14
N ASN A 128 17.35 10.98 -1.82
CA ASN A 128 15.91 11.16 -1.61
C ASN A 128 15.05 10.20 -2.45
N LEU A 129 15.65 9.50 -3.40
CA LEU A 129 14.95 8.54 -4.25
C LEU A 129 14.88 7.19 -3.55
N GLY A 130 13.69 6.64 -3.38
CA GLY A 130 13.57 5.34 -2.74
C GLY A 130 12.19 4.71 -2.76
N MET A 131 12.17 3.43 -2.42
CA MET A 131 11.00 2.63 -2.16
C MET A 131 10.88 2.43 -0.65
N PHE A 132 9.74 2.77 -0.07
CA PHE A 132 9.48 2.74 1.37
C PHE A 132 8.32 1.78 1.66
N GLY A 133 8.61 0.61 2.21
CA GLY A 133 7.59 -0.38 2.53
C GLY A 133 6.90 -0.13 3.86
N SER A 134 6.04 -1.07 4.21
CA SER A 134 5.11 -0.96 5.33
C SER A 134 5.77 -0.60 6.66
N HIS A 135 6.98 -1.11 6.97
CA HIS A 135 7.64 -0.75 8.23
C HIS A 135 8.07 0.72 8.28
N ALA A 136 8.58 1.26 7.16
CA ALA A 136 8.95 2.66 7.09
C ALA A 136 7.71 3.57 7.16
N LEU A 137 6.64 3.19 6.47
CA LEU A 137 5.36 3.90 6.47
C LEU A 137 4.69 3.87 7.85
N ALA A 138 4.53 2.70 8.47
CA ALA A 138 3.96 2.56 9.82
C ALA A 138 4.73 3.39 10.86
N LYS A 139 6.07 3.39 10.78
CA LYS A 139 6.90 4.26 11.64
C LYS A 139 6.62 5.74 11.42
N ALA A 140 6.43 6.18 10.17
CA ALA A 140 6.07 7.56 9.85
C ALA A 140 4.65 7.90 10.35
N PHE A 141 3.69 7.00 10.16
CA PHE A 141 2.30 7.15 10.60
C PHE A 141 2.22 7.30 12.11
N ARG A 142 2.90 6.43 12.85
CA ARG A 142 3.01 6.50 14.32
C ARG A 142 3.57 7.84 14.79
N LYS A 143 4.64 8.32 14.15
CA LYS A 143 5.26 9.60 14.53
C LYS A 143 4.32 10.79 14.32
N LYS A 144 3.43 10.70 13.32
CA LYS A 144 2.50 11.77 12.93
C LYS A 144 1.09 11.61 13.52
N GLY A 145 0.82 10.51 14.21
CA GLY A 145 -0.50 10.24 14.81
C GLY A 145 -1.57 9.81 13.80
N TYR A 146 -1.19 9.21 12.67
CA TYR A 146 -2.14 8.73 11.67
C TYR A 146 -2.73 7.38 12.05
N THR A 147 -3.95 7.09 11.62
CA THR A 147 -4.62 5.82 11.89
C THR A 147 -4.01 4.69 11.07
N TYR A 148 -3.56 3.62 11.74
CA TYR A 148 -3.10 2.40 11.07
C TYR A 148 -3.14 1.17 11.97
N ALA A 149 -3.10 0.00 11.32
CA ALA A 149 -2.71 -1.26 11.93
C ALA A 149 -1.62 -1.91 11.07
N PHE A 150 -0.57 -2.44 11.70
CA PHE A 150 0.55 -3.07 11.00
C PHE A 150 0.85 -4.45 11.55
N TYR A 151 0.58 -5.47 10.75
CA TYR A 151 1.02 -6.84 10.94
C TYR A 151 2.40 -7.03 10.30
N SER A 152 3.43 -6.92 11.14
CA SER A 152 4.80 -7.28 10.82
C SER A 152 4.96 -8.79 10.93
N LEU A 153 4.91 -9.48 9.79
CA LEU A 153 4.93 -10.94 9.71
C LEU A 153 6.39 -11.42 9.86
N LYS A 154 6.71 -11.99 11.02
CA LYS A 154 8.08 -12.31 11.42
C LYS A 154 8.65 -13.48 10.61
N ASP A 155 9.82 -13.27 10.02
CA ASP A 155 10.57 -14.24 9.22
C ASP A 155 9.83 -14.79 7.97
N VAL A 156 8.71 -14.15 7.63
CA VAL A 156 7.93 -14.37 6.40
C VAL A 156 8.51 -13.56 5.25
N GLY A 157 8.59 -14.17 4.07
CA GLY A 157 9.04 -13.55 2.82
C GLY A 157 7.91 -12.84 2.06
N HIS A 158 7.96 -12.91 0.73
CA HIS A 158 6.98 -12.23 -0.13
C HIS A 158 5.61 -12.93 -0.17
N GLU A 159 5.50 -14.16 0.32
CA GLU A 159 4.22 -14.86 0.52
C GLU A 159 3.27 -14.08 1.44
N ALA A 160 3.78 -13.12 2.21
CA ALA A 160 3.00 -12.10 2.93
C ALA A 160 2.06 -11.28 2.02
N ALA A 161 2.28 -11.26 0.71
CA ALA A 161 1.39 -10.63 -0.25
C ALA A 161 0.11 -11.45 -0.50
N GLU A 162 0.11 -12.74 -0.20
CA GLU A 162 -0.95 -13.67 -0.60
C GLU A 162 -1.69 -14.26 0.60
N PHE A 163 -1.00 -14.95 1.51
CA PHE A 163 -1.68 -15.72 2.55
C PHE A 163 -2.57 -14.88 3.48
N PRO A 164 -2.26 -13.61 3.84
CA PRO A 164 -3.15 -12.84 4.70
C PRO A 164 -4.49 -12.55 4.03
N MET A 165 -4.58 -12.60 2.70
CA MET A 165 -5.82 -12.40 1.95
C MET A 165 -6.85 -13.52 2.18
N SER A 166 -6.39 -14.73 2.51
CA SER A 166 -7.25 -15.90 2.77
C SER A 166 -7.27 -16.32 4.23
N GLU A 167 -6.18 -16.09 4.97
CA GLU A 167 -6.01 -16.56 6.34
C GLU A 167 -6.21 -15.47 7.40
N MET A 168 -6.04 -14.19 7.02
CA MET A 168 -6.18 -13.04 7.94
C MET A 168 -7.37 -12.14 7.56
N ILE A 169 -8.42 -12.77 7.03
CA ILE A 169 -9.71 -12.13 6.75
C ILE A 169 -10.31 -11.54 8.05
N PRO A 170 -10.34 -12.25 9.20
CA PRO A 170 -10.91 -11.69 10.43
C PRO A 170 -10.23 -10.40 10.89
N GLU A 171 -8.90 -10.30 10.73
CA GLU A 171 -8.13 -9.09 11.04
C GLU A 171 -8.50 -7.94 10.11
N THR A 172 -8.70 -8.24 8.83
CA THR A 172 -9.14 -7.26 7.83
C THR A 172 -10.56 -6.77 8.14
N GLU A 173 -11.50 -7.68 8.42
CA GLU A 173 -12.88 -7.36 8.79
C GLU A 173 -12.95 -6.56 10.09
N SER A 174 -12.13 -6.92 11.07
CA SER A 174 -12.03 -6.20 12.35
C SER A 174 -11.54 -4.77 12.14
N PHE A 175 -10.49 -4.59 11.34
CA PHE A 175 -9.98 -3.26 10.99
C PHE A 175 -11.05 -2.41 10.30
N ILE A 176 -11.73 -2.95 9.29
CA ILE A 176 -12.80 -2.24 8.58
C ILE A 176 -13.93 -1.84 9.55
N SER A 177 -14.36 -2.78 10.40
CA SER A 177 -15.45 -2.55 11.35
C SER A 177 -15.10 -1.45 12.36
N LEU A 178 -13.90 -1.52 12.96
CA LEU A 178 -13.46 -0.54 13.97
C LEU A 178 -13.35 0.89 13.39
N LEU A 179 -12.99 1.00 12.12
CA LEU A 179 -12.90 2.29 11.43
C LEU A 179 -14.26 2.82 10.99
N MET A 180 -15.01 2.02 10.24
CA MET A 180 -16.21 2.48 9.54
C MET A 180 -17.45 2.50 10.43
N LEU A 181 -17.58 1.55 11.36
CA LEU A 181 -18.76 1.44 12.22
C LEU A 181 -18.55 2.16 13.54
N GLU A 182 -17.33 2.07 14.10
CA GLU A 182 -17.04 2.62 15.43
C GLU A 182 -16.29 3.97 15.39
N GLY A 183 -15.83 4.42 14.21
CA GLY A 183 -15.15 5.70 14.06
C GLY A 183 -13.84 5.81 14.84
N ARG A 184 -13.19 4.68 15.15
CA ARG A 184 -12.00 4.67 16.02
C ARG A 184 -10.76 5.21 15.30
N THR A 185 -9.95 5.92 16.07
CA THR A 185 -8.56 6.23 15.71
C THR A 185 -7.65 5.20 16.37
N LEU A 186 -6.84 4.51 15.59
CA LEU A 186 -6.02 3.37 16.02
C LEU A 186 -4.58 3.54 15.55
N MET A 187 -3.61 3.20 16.40
CA MET A 187 -2.21 3.08 16.01
C MET A 187 -1.70 1.75 16.57
N VAL A 188 -1.71 0.72 15.75
CA VAL A 188 -1.47 -0.65 16.20
C VAL A 188 -0.25 -1.22 15.47
N ASP A 189 0.78 -1.58 16.22
CA ASP A 189 1.94 -2.35 15.73
C ASP A 189 1.82 -3.79 16.27
N ILE A 190 1.85 -4.78 15.39
CA ILE A 190 1.77 -6.21 15.72
C ILE A 190 2.98 -6.92 15.16
N ASP A 191 3.78 -7.52 16.04
CA ASP A 191 4.78 -8.51 15.66
C ASP A 191 4.10 -9.89 15.60
N TYR A 192 3.75 -10.31 14.38
CA TYR A 192 3.04 -11.56 14.15
C TYR A 192 4.04 -12.70 13.94
N ILE A 193 4.03 -13.69 14.84
CA ILE A 193 4.93 -14.83 14.83
C ILE A 193 4.10 -16.10 14.76
N ASP A 194 4.23 -16.83 13.65
CA ASP A 194 3.68 -18.18 13.51
C ASP A 194 4.85 -19.19 13.44
N PRO A 195 5.16 -19.89 14.53
CA PRO A 195 6.27 -20.85 14.55
C PRO A 195 6.01 -22.10 13.72
N THR A 196 4.76 -22.32 13.28
CA THR A 196 4.37 -23.48 12.48
C THR A 196 4.45 -23.20 10.98
N ARG A 197 4.37 -21.92 10.59
CA ARG A 197 4.51 -21.49 9.20
C ARG A 197 5.94 -21.69 8.72
N LYS A 198 6.08 -22.56 7.72
CA LYS A 198 7.33 -22.71 6.99
C LYS A 198 7.35 -21.63 5.91
N PRO A 199 8.45 -20.87 5.76
CA PRO A 199 8.57 -19.93 4.66
C PRO A 199 8.44 -20.68 3.34
N GLU A 200 7.70 -20.11 2.40
CA GLU A 200 7.70 -20.61 1.03
C GLU A 200 9.13 -20.53 0.46
N MET A 201 9.45 -21.40 -0.50
CA MET A 201 10.81 -21.47 -1.06
C MET A 201 11.31 -20.07 -1.39
N LYS A 202 12.54 -19.76 -0.98
CA LYS A 202 13.17 -18.43 -1.11
C LYS A 202 12.99 -17.87 -2.52
N VAL A 203 11.94 -17.09 -2.75
CA VAL A 203 11.72 -16.48 -4.05
C VAL A 203 12.79 -15.42 -4.25
N LYS A 204 13.47 -15.48 -5.39
CA LYS A 204 14.47 -14.51 -5.80
C LYS A 204 13.82 -13.52 -6.77
N PRO A 205 14.30 -12.26 -6.82
CA PRO A 205 13.85 -11.32 -7.85
C PRO A 205 13.93 -11.89 -9.28
N SER A 206 14.92 -12.74 -9.57
CA SER A 206 15.07 -13.43 -10.87
C SER A 206 13.93 -14.36 -11.25
N ASP A 207 13.08 -14.77 -10.29
CA ASP A 207 12.00 -15.71 -10.57
C ASP A 207 10.78 -14.99 -11.19
N TYR A 208 10.78 -13.65 -11.22
CA TYR A 208 9.73 -12.79 -11.78
C TYR A 208 10.14 -12.03 -13.05
N TYR A 209 11.38 -12.18 -13.54
CA TYR A 209 11.92 -11.45 -14.70
C TYR A 209 12.64 -12.37 -15.69
#